data_AF-A0A0S2JLL3-F1
#
_entry.id   AF-A0A0S2JLL3-F1
#
_cell.length_a   1.000
_cell.length_b   1.000
_cell.length_c   1.000
_cell.angle_alpha   90.00
_cell.angle_beta   90.00
_cell.angle_gamma   90.00
#
_symmetry.space_group_name_H-M   'P 1'
#
loop_
_entity.id
_entity.type
_entity.pdbx_description
1 polymer ?
#
loop_
_entity_poly.entity_id
_entity_poly.type
_entity_poly.pdbx_seq_one_letter_code
_entity_poly.pdbx_strand_id
1 'polypeptide(L)'
;MIPNHKCSKLSDIDMAIVHSVPPGGNWKNIPLSIPSKRIEQIRESYAQGKGSRSTYYGRLLKNMPSYTMNTYFNRPGNGCHIHYEQNRVLSQREAARLQSFPDSFDFSGSMGAINTQIGNAVPPLLSFQIAETLTKKLGSKGCYIDLFSGAGGLGLGFKWAGWESKLASDIEPKYLETFARHIHPNTISGSLSDPKIFDLLVNEAIKIKKENSDKPFWILGGPPCQGFSTAGNARSMEDDRNHLFQDYKKFIEKVQPDGFLFENVAGLLSMQKGAVFEEVKSAFNSVVPSLQGWVLNSENYAIPQRRKRVFLIGFSKHGESLDAPPHLTQLKNGKLNNPNVLPAISVEEALSDLPAISHNQDGSSLEYKTSAVTLYQKLMRGEITPSAYVTNFL
;
A
#
# COMPACT_ATOMS: atom_id res chain seq x y z
N MET A 1 5.31 10.56 -21.55
CA MET A 1 4.79 11.35 -20.41
C MET A 1 4.92 10.52 -19.15
N ILE A 2 5.18 11.17 -18.01
CA ILE A 2 5.33 10.54 -16.69
C ILE A 2 4.18 11.04 -15.80
N PRO A 3 2.97 10.44 -15.87
CA PRO A 3 1.80 10.98 -15.19
C PRO A 3 2.01 11.13 -13.68
N ASN A 4 1.42 12.20 -13.13
CA ASN A 4 1.51 12.58 -11.72
C ASN A 4 2.94 12.80 -11.21
N HIS A 5 3.91 13.16 -12.05
CA HIS A 5 5.24 13.58 -11.57
C HIS A 5 5.20 15.01 -11.01
N LYS A 6 4.39 15.23 -9.96
CA LYS A 6 4.11 16.53 -9.34
C LYS A 6 4.64 16.58 -7.93
N CYS A 7 5.38 17.64 -7.59
CA CYS A 7 5.84 17.90 -6.22
C CYS A 7 5.01 19.00 -5.58
N SER A 8 4.71 18.86 -4.28
CA SER A 8 3.97 19.87 -3.52
C SER A 8 4.82 21.13 -3.27
N LYS A 9 4.14 22.27 -3.12
CA LYS A 9 4.76 23.50 -2.64
C LYS A 9 5.15 23.35 -1.17
N LEU A 10 6.38 23.73 -0.86
CA LEU A 10 6.88 23.85 0.50
C LEU A 10 6.89 25.32 0.91
N SER A 11 6.64 25.59 2.20
CA SER A 11 6.80 26.92 2.78
C SER A 11 8.28 27.28 2.90
N ASP A 12 8.61 28.56 3.11
CA ASP A 12 10.01 28.97 3.32
C ASP A 12 10.63 28.27 4.54
N ILE A 13 9.85 28.07 5.60
CA ILE A 13 10.27 27.32 6.80
C ILE A 13 10.52 25.84 6.44
N ASP A 14 9.60 25.20 5.70
CA ASP A 14 9.79 23.81 5.27
C ASP A 14 11.00 23.66 4.34
N MET A 15 11.25 24.64 3.47
CA MET A 15 12.44 24.67 2.63
C MET A 15 13.71 24.81 3.46
N ALA A 16 13.75 25.72 4.44
CA ALA A 16 14.88 25.84 5.35
C ALA A 16 15.15 24.53 6.12
N ILE A 17 14.08 23.86 6.57
CA ILE A 17 14.15 22.54 7.20
C ILE A 17 14.76 21.53 6.23
N VAL A 18 14.20 21.38 5.02
CA VAL A 18 14.65 20.39 4.03
C VAL A 18 16.13 20.58 3.69
N HIS A 19 16.61 21.81 3.52
CA HIS A 19 18.01 22.12 3.26
C HIS A 19 18.94 21.69 4.41
N SER A 20 18.47 21.78 5.65
CA SER A 20 19.28 21.45 6.83
C SER A 20 19.42 19.94 7.11
N VAL A 21 18.57 19.10 6.50
CA VAL A 21 18.55 17.66 6.75
C VAL A 21 19.43 16.95 5.71
N PRO A 22 20.59 16.38 6.08
CA PRO A 22 21.45 15.62 5.16
C PRO A 22 20.84 14.24 4.82
N PRO A 23 21.34 13.50 3.81
CA PRO A 23 20.87 12.14 3.51
C PRO A 23 20.94 11.21 4.73
N GLY A 24 19.83 10.54 5.04
CA GLY A 24 19.69 9.73 6.27
C GLY A 24 19.47 10.52 7.56
N GLY A 25 19.50 11.85 7.49
CA GLY A 25 19.17 12.75 8.59
C GLY A 25 17.67 12.83 8.85
N ASN A 26 17.30 13.50 9.94
CA ASN A 26 15.93 13.75 10.37
C ASN A 26 15.82 15.07 11.15
N TRP A 27 14.73 15.25 11.91
CA TRP A 27 14.50 16.44 12.74
C TRP A 27 15.65 16.83 13.68
N LYS A 28 16.51 15.89 14.08
CA LYS A 28 17.69 16.15 14.93
C LYS A 28 18.74 17.01 14.23
N ASN A 29 18.76 17.03 12.90
CA ASN A 29 19.69 17.82 12.11
C ASN A 29 19.22 19.27 11.90
N ILE A 30 17.95 19.57 12.22
CA ILE A 30 17.38 20.89 12.02
C ILE A 30 17.97 21.84 13.08
N PRO A 31 18.55 23.00 12.70
CA PRO A 31 19.07 24.00 13.64
C PRO A 31 18.02 24.54 14.59
N LEU A 32 18.46 25.06 15.75
CA LEU A 32 17.59 25.79 16.67
C LEU A 32 17.11 27.14 16.10
N SER A 33 17.86 27.71 15.16
CA SER A 33 17.54 29.00 14.51
C SER A 33 16.34 28.95 13.57
N ILE A 34 15.86 27.77 13.19
CA ILE A 34 14.68 27.62 12.33
C ILE A 34 13.42 27.61 13.22
N PRO A 35 12.53 28.62 13.12
CA PRO A 35 11.41 28.79 14.04
C PRO A 35 10.28 27.82 13.71
N SER A 36 10.17 26.72 14.47
CA SER A 36 9.11 25.72 14.28
C SER A 36 8.65 25.13 15.61
N LYS A 37 7.47 25.58 16.05
CA LYS A 37 6.79 25.07 17.26
C LYS A 37 6.64 23.56 17.26
N ARG A 38 6.37 22.96 16.09
CA ARG A 38 6.24 21.50 15.96
C ARG A 38 7.56 20.78 16.24
N ILE A 39 8.69 21.34 15.82
CA ILE A 39 10.02 20.77 16.06
C ILE A 39 10.43 20.95 17.52
N GLU A 40 10.12 22.11 18.12
CA GLU A 40 10.29 22.35 19.56
C GLU A 40 9.56 21.29 20.38
N GLN A 41 8.26 21.06 20.10
CA GLN A 41 7.47 20.00 20.75
C GLN A 41 8.06 18.60 20.54
N ILE A 42 8.64 18.30 19.38
CA ILE A 42 9.31 17.02 19.12
C ILE A 42 10.56 16.90 20.01
N ARG A 43 11.37 17.95 20.12
CA ARG A 43 12.58 17.98 20.97
C ARG A 43 12.21 17.79 22.44
N GLU A 44 11.20 18.51 22.93
CA GLU A 44 10.69 18.37 24.31
C GLU A 44 10.18 16.96 24.60
N SER A 45 9.33 16.42 23.72
CA SER A 45 8.81 15.06 23.86
C SER A 45 9.93 14.01 23.87
N TYR A 46 10.98 14.21 23.08
CA TYR A 46 12.13 13.31 23.03
C TYR A 46 12.97 13.40 24.31
N ALA A 47 13.22 14.62 24.82
CA ALA A 47 13.92 14.83 26.09
C ALA A 47 13.19 14.21 27.29
N GLN A 48 11.85 14.16 27.24
CA GLN A 48 11.01 13.49 28.24
C GLN A 48 10.93 11.96 28.08
N GLY A 49 11.65 11.36 27.12
CA GLY A 49 11.64 9.91 26.89
C GLY A 49 10.32 9.36 26.33
N LYS A 50 9.40 10.21 25.84
CA LYS A 50 8.06 9.82 25.35
C LYS A 50 8.06 9.16 23.96
N GLY A 51 9.21 8.63 23.52
CA GLY A 51 9.35 7.87 22.28
C GLY A 51 10.23 8.52 21.21
N SER A 52 10.68 7.68 20.27
CA SER A 52 11.56 8.07 19.17
C SER A 52 10.76 8.42 17.91
N ARG A 53 10.73 9.70 17.53
CA ARG A 53 10.20 10.17 16.24
C ARG A 53 11.29 10.18 15.16
N SER A 54 12.12 9.14 15.12
CA SER A 54 13.36 9.11 14.31
C SER A 54 13.13 9.25 12.80
N THR A 55 11.91 9.03 12.31
CA THR A 55 11.57 9.17 10.89
C THR A 55 11.05 10.56 10.52
N TYR A 56 10.69 11.41 11.48
CA TYR A 56 10.07 12.71 11.17
C TYR A 56 11.07 13.68 10.55
N TYR A 57 10.64 14.42 9.53
CA TYR A 57 11.52 15.30 8.74
C TYR A 57 12.71 14.54 8.14
N GLY A 58 12.52 13.27 7.80
CA GLY A 58 13.59 12.41 7.34
C GLY A 58 13.93 12.60 5.87
N ARG A 59 15.23 12.56 5.55
CA ARG A 59 15.73 12.45 4.17
C ARG A 59 16.11 11.01 3.85
N LEU A 60 15.63 10.54 2.71
CA LEU A 60 15.90 9.19 2.24
C LEU A 60 17.39 8.95 2.07
N LEU A 61 17.82 7.72 2.37
CA LEU A 61 19.14 7.21 2.00
C LEU A 61 19.04 6.57 0.63
N LYS A 62 19.93 6.96 -0.28
CA LYS A 62 19.90 6.50 -1.68
C LYS A 62 20.03 4.97 -1.80
N ASN A 63 20.84 4.36 -0.95
CA ASN A 63 21.21 2.94 -0.96
C ASN A 63 20.34 2.05 -0.05
N MET A 64 19.22 2.58 0.45
CA MET A 64 18.27 1.86 1.30
C MET A 64 16.87 1.92 0.68
N PRO A 65 15.98 0.96 0.96
CA PRO A 65 14.56 1.10 0.60
C PRO A 65 13.93 2.28 1.33
N SER A 66 12.87 2.87 0.76
CA SER A 66 12.16 3.98 1.39
C SER A 66 11.46 3.55 2.68
N TYR A 67 11.10 4.50 3.53
CA TYR A 67 10.11 4.23 4.58
C TYR A 67 8.71 4.12 3.98
N THR A 68 7.74 3.67 4.80
CA THR A 68 6.33 3.58 4.44
C THR A 68 5.80 4.92 3.92
N MET A 69 5.28 4.95 2.70
CA MET A 69 4.56 6.11 2.18
C MET A 69 3.18 6.19 2.84
N ASN A 70 2.86 7.34 3.44
CA ASN A 70 1.57 7.62 4.07
C ASN A 70 0.82 8.71 3.29
N THR A 71 -0.44 8.97 3.62
CA THR A 71 -1.29 9.92 2.88
C THR A 71 -0.81 11.39 2.94
N TYR A 72 0.18 11.69 3.77
CA TYR A 72 0.78 13.01 3.95
C TYR A 72 2.25 13.06 3.53
N PHE A 73 2.70 12.19 2.62
CA PHE A 73 4.09 12.19 2.13
C PHE A 73 4.51 13.52 1.47
N ASN A 74 3.54 14.37 1.13
CA ASN A 74 3.76 15.73 0.66
C ASN A 74 4.23 16.72 1.74
N ARG A 75 4.34 16.31 3.00
CA ARG A 75 4.79 17.16 4.12
C ARG A 75 6.03 16.55 4.75
N PRO A 76 7.15 17.28 4.88
CA PRO A 76 8.38 16.73 5.43
C PRO A 76 8.21 16.27 6.89
N GLY A 77 7.38 16.96 7.68
CA GLY A 77 7.15 16.62 9.09
C GLY A 77 6.38 15.32 9.34
N ASN A 78 5.87 14.66 8.30
CA ASN A 78 5.00 13.49 8.42
C ASN A 78 5.71 12.16 8.08
N GLY A 79 7.04 12.17 8.00
CA GLY A 79 7.83 10.95 7.84
C GLY A 79 9.17 11.22 7.15
N CYS A 80 9.74 10.17 6.56
CA CYS A 80 10.98 10.23 5.83
C CYS A 80 10.68 10.28 4.34
N HIS A 81 10.28 11.47 3.90
CA HIS A 81 9.74 11.72 2.55
C HIS A 81 10.53 12.76 1.77
N ILE A 82 11.64 13.27 2.32
CA ILE A 82 12.52 14.18 1.59
C ILE A 82 13.36 13.37 0.59
N HIS A 83 13.39 13.80 -0.67
CA HIS A 83 14.14 13.13 -1.73
C HIS A 83 15.62 12.98 -1.35
N TYR A 84 16.25 11.86 -1.70
CA TYR A 84 17.61 11.55 -1.23
C TYR A 84 18.66 12.57 -1.68
N GLU A 85 18.46 13.22 -2.83
CA GLU A 85 19.39 14.20 -3.41
C GLU A 85 18.78 15.61 -3.59
N GLN A 86 17.45 15.73 -3.72
CA GLN A 86 16.81 16.99 -4.13
C GLN A 86 16.21 17.67 -2.90
N ASN A 87 16.26 19.00 -2.83
CA ASN A 87 15.71 19.78 -1.70
C ASN A 87 14.19 19.96 -1.83
N ARG A 88 13.48 18.83 -1.81
CA ARG A 88 12.01 18.74 -1.85
C ARG A 88 11.53 17.43 -1.23
N VAL A 89 10.23 17.34 -1.00
CA VAL A 89 9.56 16.05 -0.77
C VAL A 89 9.44 15.25 -2.07
N LEU A 90 9.17 13.95 -1.95
CA LEU A 90 8.83 13.11 -3.09
C LEU A 90 7.63 13.65 -3.87
N SER A 91 7.68 13.48 -5.19
CA SER A 91 6.56 13.63 -6.09
C SER A 91 5.58 12.47 -5.96
N GLN A 92 4.35 12.65 -6.45
CA GLN A 92 3.35 11.58 -6.44
C GLN A 92 3.81 10.37 -7.26
N ARG A 93 4.41 10.57 -8.44
CA ARG A 93 5.01 9.49 -9.24
C ARG A 93 6.10 8.74 -8.47
N GLU A 94 7.03 9.43 -7.82
CA GLU A 94 8.09 8.75 -7.06
C GLU A 94 7.50 7.94 -5.90
N ALA A 95 6.53 8.48 -5.17
CA ALA A 95 5.85 7.76 -4.09
C ALA A 95 5.07 6.52 -4.61
N ALA A 96 4.41 6.64 -5.77
CA ALA A 96 3.72 5.54 -6.43
C ALA A 96 4.70 4.47 -6.92
N ARG A 97 5.80 4.89 -7.55
CA ARG A 97 6.87 4.01 -8.03
C ARG A 97 7.53 3.26 -6.89
N LEU A 98 7.77 3.90 -5.74
CA LEU A 98 8.27 3.21 -4.53
C LEU A 98 7.27 2.19 -3.95
N GLN A 99 5.99 2.29 -4.30
CA GLN A 99 4.97 1.29 -4.00
C GLN A 99 4.76 0.27 -5.11
N SER A 100 5.60 0.23 -6.15
CA SER A 100 5.46 -0.64 -7.32
C SER A 100 4.25 -0.38 -8.21
N PHE A 101 3.71 0.85 -8.24
CA PHE A 101 2.81 1.24 -9.33
C PHE A 101 3.62 1.55 -10.60
N PRO A 102 3.23 1.03 -11.78
CA PRO A 102 3.94 1.31 -13.02
C PRO A 102 3.79 2.78 -13.41
N ASP A 103 4.76 3.30 -14.16
CA ASP A 103 4.84 4.71 -14.55
C ASP A 103 3.66 5.15 -15.42
N SER A 104 3.03 4.22 -16.14
CA SER A 104 1.81 4.47 -16.92
C SER A 104 0.54 4.60 -16.06
N PHE A 105 0.60 4.26 -14.77
CA PHE A 105 -0.55 4.29 -13.86
C PHE A 105 -0.90 5.73 -13.46
N ASP A 106 -1.80 6.37 -14.20
CA ASP A 106 -2.29 7.74 -13.97
C ASP A 106 -3.43 7.82 -12.94
N PHE A 107 -3.20 8.53 -11.84
CA PHE A 107 -4.15 8.73 -10.74
C PHE A 107 -5.07 9.93 -10.97
N SER A 108 -6.36 9.75 -10.75
CA SER A 108 -7.39 10.80 -10.82
C SER A 108 -7.57 11.54 -9.49
N GLY A 109 -7.96 12.81 -9.56
CA GLY A 109 -8.42 13.60 -8.42
C GLY A 109 -7.50 14.78 -8.05
N SER A 110 -7.79 15.40 -6.91
CA SER A 110 -6.94 16.47 -6.35
C SER A 110 -5.59 15.92 -5.87
N MET A 111 -4.60 16.80 -5.64
CA MET A 111 -3.31 16.35 -5.10
C MET A 111 -3.46 15.56 -3.79
N GLY A 112 -4.35 16.01 -2.90
CA GLY A 112 -4.63 15.30 -1.65
C GLY A 112 -5.26 13.93 -1.88
N ALA A 113 -6.24 13.83 -2.79
CA ALA A 113 -6.90 12.58 -3.16
C ALA A 113 -5.91 11.56 -3.75
N ILE A 114 -4.98 11.99 -4.60
CA ILE A 114 -3.93 11.13 -5.17
C ILE A 114 -2.95 10.68 -4.08
N ASN A 115 -2.56 11.56 -3.14
CA ASN A 115 -1.70 11.17 -2.03
C ASN A 115 -2.37 10.13 -1.12
N THR A 116 -3.69 10.24 -0.90
CA THR A 116 -4.47 9.26 -0.15
C THR A 116 -4.50 7.91 -0.85
N GLN A 117 -4.77 7.89 -2.16
CA GLN A 117 -4.75 6.68 -2.99
C GLN A 117 -3.41 5.95 -2.88
N ILE A 118 -2.29 6.67 -3.09
CA ILE A 118 -0.96 6.09 -2.99
C ILE A 118 -0.69 5.66 -1.54
N GLY A 119 -0.88 6.53 -0.54
CA GLY A 119 -0.56 6.25 0.86
C GLY A 119 -1.27 5.03 1.44
N ASN A 120 -2.53 4.80 1.05
CA ASN A 120 -3.33 3.65 1.49
C ASN A 120 -3.10 2.39 0.65
N ALA A 121 -2.48 2.52 -0.52
CA ALA A 121 -1.99 1.49 -1.43
C ALA A 121 -1.53 0.16 -0.79
N VAL A 122 -2.03 -1.00 -1.22
CA VAL A 122 -1.22 -2.23 -1.19
C VAL A 122 -0.25 -2.17 -2.37
N PRO A 123 1.06 -2.40 -2.19
CA PRO A 123 1.99 -2.45 -3.31
C PRO A 123 1.56 -3.51 -4.35
N PRO A 124 1.35 -3.15 -5.64
CA PRO A 124 0.90 -4.10 -6.65
C PRO A 124 1.79 -5.33 -6.80
N LEU A 125 3.11 -5.18 -6.66
CA LEU A 125 4.04 -6.28 -6.76
C LEU A 125 3.97 -7.26 -5.58
N LEU A 126 3.57 -6.79 -4.39
CA LEU A 126 3.31 -7.66 -3.24
C LEU A 126 2.04 -8.47 -3.47
N SER A 127 0.98 -7.79 -3.93
CA SER A 127 -0.28 -8.43 -4.30
C SER A 127 -0.10 -9.47 -5.42
N PHE A 128 0.72 -9.16 -6.44
CA PHE A 128 1.09 -10.09 -7.49
C PHE A 128 1.71 -11.38 -6.95
N GLN A 129 2.67 -11.27 -6.04
CA GLN A 129 3.31 -12.45 -5.44
C GLN A 129 2.35 -13.28 -4.57
N ILE A 130 1.39 -12.63 -3.89
CA ILE A 130 0.30 -13.33 -3.19
C ILE A 130 -0.58 -14.10 -4.20
N ALA A 131 -1.00 -13.44 -5.28
CA ALA A 131 -1.84 -14.03 -6.32
C ALA A 131 -1.13 -15.18 -7.06
N GLU A 132 0.18 -15.10 -7.30
CA GLU A 132 0.99 -16.19 -7.86
C GLU A 132 1.02 -17.42 -6.94
N THR A 133 1.27 -17.21 -5.64
CA THR A 133 1.24 -18.28 -4.64
C THR A 133 -0.15 -18.93 -4.59
N LEU A 134 -1.20 -18.12 -4.63
CA LEU A 134 -2.57 -18.61 -4.69
C LEU A 134 -2.87 -19.40 -5.97
N THR A 135 -2.43 -18.91 -7.13
CA THR A 135 -2.59 -19.58 -8.43
C THR A 135 -1.92 -20.95 -8.42
N LYS A 136 -0.69 -21.04 -7.90
CA LYS A 136 0.04 -22.31 -7.75
C LYS A 136 -0.73 -23.30 -6.86
N LYS A 137 -1.28 -22.82 -5.76
CA LYS A 137 -2.07 -23.64 -4.82
C LYS A 137 -3.38 -24.14 -5.44
N LEU A 138 -4.11 -23.28 -6.15
CA LEU A 138 -5.39 -23.61 -6.77
C LEU A 138 -5.23 -24.36 -8.11
N GLY A 139 -4.02 -24.42 -8.68
CA GLY A 139 -3.74 -25.00 -9.99
C GLY A 139 -4.36 -24.22 -11.17
N SER A 140 -4.98 -23.07 -10.91
CA SER A 140 -5.69 -22.26 -11.88
C SER A 140 -5.79 -20.81 -11.44
N LYS A 141 -6.02 -19.92 -12.40
CA LYS A 141 -6.34 -18.51 -12.16
C LYS A 141 -7.85 -18.38 -11.96
N GLY A 142 -8.25 -17.43 -11.14
CA GLY A 142 -9.66 -17.15 -10.88
C GLY A 142 -10.11 -15.78 -11.38
N CYS A 143 -11.29 -15.40 -10.92
CA CYS A 143 -11.79 -14.05 -11.02
C CYS A 143 -12.04 -13.48 -9.62
N TYR A 144 -12.12 -12.16 -9.53
CA TYR A 144 -12.29 -11.49 -8.25
C TYR A 144 -13.14 -10.22 -8.34
N ILE A 145 -13.68 -9.85 -7.19
CA ILE A 145 -14.19 -8.51 -6.92
C ILE A 145 -13.33 -7.83 -5.84
N ASP A 146 -13.17 -6.51 -5.93
CA ASP A 146 -12.30 -5.73 -5.04
C ASP A 146 -13.13 -4.70 -4.24
N LEU A 147 -13.38 -4.99 -2.97
CA LEU A 147 -14.11 -4.11 -2.06
C LEU A 147 -13.13 -3.20 -1.31
N PHE A 148 -13.50 -1.94 -1.10
CA PHE A 148 -12.57 -0.93 -0.56
C PHE A 148 -11.33 -0.76 -1.44
N SER A 149 -11.55 -0.83 -2.75
CA SER A 149 -10.50 -0.99 -3.76
C SER A 149 -9.50 0.17 -3.80
N GLY A 150 -9.90 1.38 -3.39
CA GLY A 150 -9.12 2.59 -3.57
C GLY A 150 -8.69 2.76 -5.04
N ALA A 151 -7.41 3.05 -5.26
CA ALA A 151 -6.86 3.09 -6.62
C ALA A 151 -6.65 1.69 -7.23
N GLY A 152 -6.85 0.61 -6.47
CA GLY A 152 -6.73 -0.76 -6.94
C GLY A 152 -5.33 -1.36 -6.85
N GLY A 153 -4.50 -0.95 -5.88
CA GLY A 153 -3.17 -1.53 -5.71
C GLY A 153 -3.21 -3.05 -5.44
N LEU A 154 -4.18 -3.50 -4.63
CA LEU A 154 -4.43 -4.92 -4.41
C LEU A 154 -4.91 -5.61 -5.70
N GLY A 155 -6.00 -5.13 -6.30
CA GLY A 155 -6.49 -5.68 -7.56
C GLY A 155 -5.47 -5.70 -8.71
N LEU A 156 -4.63 -4.67 -8.86
CA LEU A 156 -3.64 -4.60 -9.93
C LEU A 156 -2.65 -5.78 -9.88
N GLY A 157 -2.23 -6.19 -8.67
CA GLY A 157 -1.37 -7.36 -8.51
C GLY A 157 -2.03 -8.67 -8.94
N PHE A 158 -3.31 -8.86 -8.60
CA PHE A 158 -4.09 -10.01 -9.08
C PHE A 158 -4.23 -9.99 -10.61
N LYS A 159 -4.53 -8.81 -11.19
CA LYS A 159 -4.56 -8.63 -12.65
C LYS A 159 -3.22 -8.96 -13.30
N TRP A 160 -2.09 -8.61 -12.69
CA TRP A 160 -0.75 -8.97 -13.18
C TRP A 160 -0.49 -10.49 -13.16
N ALA A 161 -1.04 -11.21 -12.18
CA ALA A 161 -1.00 -12.69 -12.15
C ALA A 161 -1.96 -13.32 -13.17
N GLY A 162 -2.79 -12.51 -13.85
CA GLY A 162 -3.76 -12.93 -14.84
C GLY A 162 -5.11 -13.34 -14.27
N TRP A 163 -5.42 -12.93 -13.03
CA TRP A 163 -6.77 -13.06 -12.49
C TRP A 163 -7.70 -12.01 -13.12
N GLU A 164 -8.96 -12.39 -13.31
CA GLU A 164 -9.95 -11.52 -13.96
C GLU A 164 -10.66 -10.64 -12.93
N SER A 165 -10.46 -9.32 -12.99
CA SER A 165 -11.28 -8.37 -12.23
C SER A 165 -12.69 -8.33 -12.82
N LYS A 166 -13.72 -8.39 -11.97
CA LYS A 166 -15.13 -8.36 -12.41
C LYS A 166 -15.90 -7.14 -11.91
N LEU A 167 -15.56 -6.66 -10.71
CA LEU A 167 -16.19 -5.53 -10.06
C LEU A 167 -15.24 -4.91 -9.03
N ALA A 168 -15.30 -3.61 -8.86
CA ALA A 168 -14.72 -2.94 -7.70
C ALA A 168 -15.70 -1.99 -7.02
N SER A 169 -15.52 -1.81 -5.71
CA SER A 169 -16.31 -0.88 -4.90
C SER A 169 -15.42 -0.01 -4.04
N ASP A 170 -15.80 1.27 -3.92
CA ASP A 170 -15.20 2.23 -2.99
C ASP A 170 -16.19 3.37 -2.73
N ILE A 171 -16.05 4.05 -1.60
CA ILE A 171 -16.89 5.21 -1.27
C ILE A 171 -16.49 6.45 -2.07
N GLU A 172 -15.25 6.51 -2.58
CA GLU A 172 -14.70 7.67 -3.28
C GLU A 172 -14.75 7.48 -4.81
N PRO A 173 -15.65 8.17 -5.53
CA PRO A 173 -15.79 8.01 -6.99
C PRO A 173 -14.50 8.29 -7.76
N LYS A 174 -13.68 9.24 -7.30
CA LYS A 174 -12.40 9.57 -7.94
C LYS A 174 -11.37 8.44 -7.84
N TYR A 175 -11.46 7.59 -6.82
CA TYR A 175 -10.57 6.44 -6.70
C TYR A 175 -11.02 5.35 -7.67
N LEU A 176 -12.34 5.17 -7.81
CA LEU A 176 -12.92 4.29 -8.81
C LEU A 176 -12.64 4.74 -10.25
N GLU A 177 -12.57 6.05 -10.53
CA GLU A 177 -12.09 6.55 -11.84
C GLU A 177 -10.64 6.10 -12.13
N THR A 178 -9.77 6.14 -11.12
CA THR A 178 -8.40 5.61 -11.25
C THR A 178 -8.42 4.09 -11.48
N PHE A 179 -9.17 3.35 -10.65
CA PHE A 179 -9.32 1.91 -10.78
C PHE A 179 -9.83 1.52 -12.18
N ALA A 180 -10.90 2.16 -12.64
CA ALA A 180 -11.55 1.88 -13.92
C ALA A 180 -10.63 2.09 -15.12
N ARG A 181 -9.79 3.12 -15.07
CA ARG A 181 -8.81 3.42 -16.12
C ARG A 181 -7.77 2.31 -16.31
N HIS A 182 -7.35 1.66 -15.22
CA HIS A 182 -6.19 0.77 -15.24
C HIS A 182 -6.52 -0.71 -15.06
N ILE A 183 -7.64 -1.02 -14.41
CA ILE A 183 -7.95 -2.38 -13.95
C ILE A 183 -9.20 -2.90 -14.64
N HIS A 184 -10.38 -2.36 -14.31
CA HIS A 184 -11.65 -2.81 -14.86
C HIS A 184 -12.76 -1.73 -14.74
N PRO A 185 -13.56 -1.49 -15.80
CA PRO A 185 -14.51 -0.38 -15.82
C PRO A 185 -15.77 -0.58 -14.95
N ASN A 186 -16.11 -1.82 -14.61
CA ASN A 186 -17.28 -2.09 -13.76
C ASN A 186 -16.98 -1.71 -12.30
N THR A 187 -17.55 -0.60 -11.86
CA THR A 187 -17.34 -0.06 -10.51
C THR A 187 -18.65 0.39 -9.89
N ILE A 188 -18.82 0.18 -8.59
CA ILE A 188 -19.96 0.67 -7.81
C ILE A 188 -19.43 1.62 -6.73
N SER A 189 -19.94 2.85 -6.70
CA SER A 189 -19.58 3.81 -5.66
C SER A 189 -20.58 3.79 -4.52
N GLY A 190 -20.08 3.69 -3.29
CA GLY A 190 -20.89 3.74 -2.09
C GLY A 190 -20.24 3.05 -0.89
N SER A 191 -20.77 3.32 0.29
CA SER A 191 -20.33 2.66 1.52
C SER A 191 -20.92 1.26 1.60
N LEU A 192 -20.10 0.26 1.96
CA LEU A 192 -20.60 -1.10 2.22
C LEU A 192 -21.59 -1.14 3.40
N SER A 193 -21.56 -0.15 4.29
CA SER A 193 -22.52 -0.04 5.40
C SER A 193 -23.88 0.55 4.99
N ASP A 194 -24.02 1.09 3.77
CA ASP A 194 -25.33 1.50 3.26
C ASP A 194 -26.11 0.25 2.82
N PRO A 195 -27.29 -0.07 3.40
CA PRO A 195 -28.05 -1.27 3.06
C PRO A 195 -28.37 -1.40 1.57
N LYS A 196 -28.65 -0.30 0.86
CA LYS A 196 -28.97 -0.32 -0.57
C LYS A 196 -27.75 -0.68 -1.40
N ILE A 197 -26.60 -0.11 -1.05
CA ILE A 197 -25.32 -0.41 -1.73
C ILE A 197 -24.88 -1.84 -1.40
N PHE A 198 -25.04 -2.27 -0.14
CA PHE A 198 -24.74 -3.63 0.30
C PHE A 198 -25.53 -4.66 -0.50
N ASP A 199 -26.86 -4.53 -0.57
CA ASP A 199 -27.70 -5.48 -1.30
C ASP A 199 -27.42 -5.45 -2.81
N LEU A 200 -27.16 -4.26 -3.39
CA LEU A 200 -26.72 -4.14 -4.78
C LEU A 200 -25.43 -4.92 -5.05
N LEU A 201 -24.40 -4.71 -4.22
CA LEU A 201 -23.10 -5.38 -4.36
C LEU A 201 -23.22 -6.90 -4.18
N VAL A 202 -24.04 -7.36 -3.22
CA VAL A 202 -24.27 -8.80 -2.98
C VAL A 202 -24.92 -9.44 -4.20
N ASN A 203 -25.98 -8.81 -4.73
CA ASN A 203 -26.69 -9.33 -5.91
C ASN A 203 -25.77 -9.41 -7.13
N GLU A 204 -24.96 -8.37 -7.36
CA GLU A 204 -24.01 -8.36 -8.48
C GLU A 204 -22.90 -9.39 -8.28
N ALA A 205 -22.38 -9.55 -7.06
CA ALA A 205 -21.36 -10.56 -6.76
C ALA A 205 -21.87 -12.00 -6.94
N ILE A 206 -23.10 -12.30 -6.51
CA ILE A 206 -23.74 -13.61 -6.71
C ILE A 206 -23.94 -13.89 -8.21
N LYS A 207 -24.38 -12.88 -8.97
CA LYS A 207 -24.52 -12.99 -10.42
C LYS A 207 -23.19 -13.27 -11.10
N ILE A 208 -22.16 -12.47 -10.81
CA ILE A 208 -20.80 -12.67 -11.34
C ILE A 208 -20.28 -14.07 -11.01
N LYS A 209 -20.42 -14.50 -9.75
CA LYS A 209 -20.01 -15.84 -9.32
C LYS A 209 -20.70 -16.94 -10.14
N LYS A 210 -22.01 -16.82 -10.37
CA LYS A 210 -22.78 -17.78 -11.19
C LYS A 210 -22.33 -17.80 -12.65
N GLU A 211 -22.03 -16.64 -13.22
CA GLU A 211 -21.55 -16.50 -14.61
C GLU A 211 -20.11 -16.99 -14.81
N ASN A 212 -19.35 -17.16 -13.73
CA ASN A 212 -17.95 -17.60 -13.75
C ASN A 212 -17.76 -18.87 -12.89
N SER A 213 -18.74 -19.77 -12.90
CA SER A 213 -18.71 -21.00 -12.09
C SER A 213 -17.63 -22.01 -12.49
N ASP A 214 -16.97 -21.79 -13.63
CA ASP A 214 -15.89 -22.59 -14.19
C ASP A 214 -14.51 -22.28 -13.57
N LYS A 215 -14.40 -21.21 -12.77
CA LYS A 215 -13.13 -20.75 -12.18
C LYS A 215 -13.30 -20.29 -10.72
N PRO A 216 -12.22 -20.26 -9.93
CA PRO A 216 -12.29 -19.75 -8.56
C PRO A 216 -12.81 -18.30 -8.50
N PHE A 217 -13.78 -18.02 -7.64
CA PHE A 217 -14.33 -16.68 -7.41
C PHE A 217 -13.89 -16.15 -6.04
N TRP A 218 -13.15 -15.04 -6.05
CA TRP A 218 -12.52 -14.47 -4.85
C TRP A 218 -13.02 -13.07 -4.50
N ILE A 219 -13.05 -12.76 -3.21
CA ILE A 219 -13.31 -11.41 -2.71
C ILE A 219 -12.03 -10.84 -2.13
N LEU A 220 -11.57 -9.72 -2.69
CA LEU A 220 -10.46 -8.94 -2.14
C LEU A 220 -11.04 -7.76 -1.34
N GLY A 221 -10.34 -7.34 -0.29
CA GLY A 221 -10.63 -6.04 0.29
C GLY A 221 -9.78 -5.64 1.47
N GLY A 222 -9.67 -4.32 1.68
CA GLY A 222 -8.99 -3.71 2.82
C GLY A 222 -9.90 -2.78 3.61
N PRO A 223 -10.89 -3.30 4.38
CA PRO A 223 -11.75 -2.47 5.20
C PRO A 223 -10.94 -1.58 6.15
N PRO A 224 -11.18 -0.25 6.18
CA PRO A 224 -10.38 0.66 6.96
C PRO A 224 -10.58 0.44 8.47
N CYS A 225 -9.49 0.25 9.22
CA CYS A 225 -9.50 0.20 10.68
C CYS A 225 -9.22 1.59 11.30
N GLN A 226 -10.08 2.58 11.03
CA GLN A 226 -9.86 3.97 11.50
C GLN A 226 -10.20 4.21 12.99
N GLY A 227 -10.90 3.29 13.65
CA GLY A 227 -11.29 3.40 15.07
C GLY A 227 -10.16 3.28 16.09
N PHE A 228 -8.92 3.02 15.67
CA PHE A 228 -7.92 2.47 16.59
C PHE A 228 -6.50 3.03 16.46
N SER A 229 -6.32 4.10 15.66
CA SER A 229 -5.03 4.77 15.57
C SER A 229 -4.68 5.47 16.89
N THR A 230 -3.40 5.46 17.25
CA THR A 230 -2.79 6.02 18.48
C THR A 230 -2.90 7.54 18.62
N ALA A 231 -3.68 8.21 17.77
CA ALA A 231 -3.87 9.66 17.73
C ALA A 231 -5.37 10.01 17.78
N GLY A 232 -5.99 9.83 18.93
CA GLY A 232 -7.37 10.21 19.20
C GLY A 232 -7.78 9.73 20.58
N ASN A 233 -8.44 10.59 21.35
CA ASN A 233 -8.89 10.29 22.71
C ASN A 233 -9.63 8.94 22.76
N ALA A 234 -9.27 8.10 23.74
CA ALA A 234 -10.05 6.93 24.13
C ALA A 234 -11.47 7.40 24.50
N ARG A 235 -12.42 7.25 23.59
CA ARG A 235 -13.84 7.49 23.86
C ARG A 235 -14.65 6.41 23.17
N SER A 236 -15.40 5.70 24.03
CA SER A 236 -16.47 4.71 23.82
C SER A 236 -16.12 3.42 23.05
N MET A 237 -16.36 2.29 23.73
CA MET A 237 -16.44 0.92 23.18
C MET A 237 -17.61 0.71 22.18
N GLU A 238 -18.42 1.73 21.91
CA GLU A 238 -19.51 1.77 20.94
C GLU A 238 -19.12 2.60 19.69
N ASP A 239 -17.91 2.40 19.18
CA ASP A 239 -17.46 3.15 18.01
C ASP A 239 -18.05 2.52 16.73
N ASP A 240 -18.90 3.29 16.03
CA ASP A 240 -19.54 2.97 14.74
C ASP A 240 -18.57 2.42 13.66
N ARG A 241 -17.26 2.55 13.88
CA ARG A 241 -16.18 2.18 12.96
C ARG A 241 -15.71 0.72 13.07
N ASN A 242 -16.22 -0.06 14.03
CA ASN A 242 -16.09 -1.52 14.05
C ASN A 242 -17.04 -2.23 13.07
N HIS A 243 -17.96 -1.51 12.44
CA HIS A 243 -18.93 -2.10 11.51
C HIS A 243 -18.34 -2.57 10.18
N LEU A 244 -17.31 -1.91 9.62
CA LEU A 244 -16.94 -2.18 8.23
C LEU A 244 -16.34 -3.57 7.99
N PHE A 245 -15.54 -4.11 8.93
CA PHE A 245 -15.07 -5.48 8.81
C PHE A 245 -16.20 -6.50 9.06
N GLN A 246 -17.18 -6.14 9.89
CA GLN A 246 -18.39 -6.94 10.11
C GLN A 246 -19.30 -6.93 8.87
N ASP A 247 -19.42 -5.80 8.18
CA ASP A 247 -20.15 -5.70 6.91
C ASP A 247 -19.42 -6.48 5.81
N TYR A 248 -18.09 -6.44 5.77
CA TYR A 248 -17.29 -7.31 4.90
C TYR A 248 -17.50 -8.80 5.22
N LYS A 249 -17.56 -9.19 6.51
CA LYS A 249 -17.92 -10.54 6.94
C LYS A 249 -19.32 -10.94 6.46
N LYS A 250 -20.34 -10.11 6.71
CA LYS A 250 -21.73 -10.35 6.26
C LYS A 250 -21.78 -10.50 4.74
N PHE A 251 -20.99 -9.72 4.02
CA PHE A 251 -20.88 -9.79 2.57
C PHE A 251 -20.35 -11.16 2.12
N ILE A 252 -19.26 -11.63 2.74
CA ILE A 252 -18.71 -12.97 2.51
C ILE A 252 -19.74 -14.05 2.82
N GLU A 253 -20.47 -13.95 3.94
CA GLU A 253 -21.53 -14.91 4.33
C GLU A 253 -22.64 -15.01 3.28
N LYS A 254 -23.09 -13.87 2.73
CA LYS A 254 -24.14 -13.86 1.70
C LYS A 254 -23.66 -14.36 0.33
N VAL A 255 -22.44 -14.01 -0.07
CA VAL A 255 -21.91 -14.34 -1.41
C VAL A 255 -21.28 -15.74 -1.47
N GLN A 256 -20.76 -16.22 -0.34
CA GLN A 256 -20.09 -17.51 -0.18
C GLN A 256 -18.98 -17.74 -1.24
N PRO A 257 -17.96 -16.88 -1.37
CA PRO A 257 -16.92 -17.04 -2.39
C PRO A 257 -16.08 -18.31 -2.17
N ASP A 258 -15.28 -18.71 -3.17
CA ASP A 258 -14.33 -19.81 -3.00
C ASP A 258 -13.18 -19.47 -2.04
N GLY A 259 -12.87 -18.18 -1.95
CA GLY A 259 -11.98 -17.64 -0.94
C GLY A 259 -12.05 -16.13 -0.84
N PHE A 260 -11.38 -15.58 0.16
CA PHE A 260 -11.21 -14.14 0.30
C PHE A 260 -9.80 -13.78 0.74
N LEU A 261 -9.39 -12.56 0.41
CA LEU A 261 -8.17 -11.93 0.89
C LEU A 261 -8.52 -10.61 1.57
N PHE A 262 -8.32 -10.55 2.88
CA PHE A 262 -8.47 -9.35 3.68
C PHE A 262 -7.09 -8.73 3.95
N GLU A 263 -6.92 -7.44 3.68
CA GLU A 263 -5.70 -6.69 3.96
C GLU A 263 -5.91 -5.64 5.07
N ASN A 264 -4.88 -5.41 5.89
CA ASN A 264 -4.86 -4.26 6.79
C ASN A 264 -3.47 -3.80 7.22
N VAL A 265 -3.43 -2.64 7.87
CA VAL A 265 -2.20 -2.06 8.44
C VAL A 265 -1.67 -2.88 9.63
N ALA A 266 -0.34 -2.93 9.79
CA ALA A 266 0.31 -3.63 10.88
C ALA A 266 -0.05 -3.12 12.30
N GLY A 267 -0.55 -1.89 12.40
CA GLY A 267 -1.07 -1.33 13.64
C GLY A 267 -2.14 -2.22 14.29
N LEU A 268 -2.93 -2.93 13.47
CA LEU A 268 -3.96 -3.88 13.89
C LEU A 268 -3.46 -4.90 14.93
N LEU A 269 -2.23 -5.39 14.78
CA LEU A 269 -1.62 -6.39 15.69
C LEU A 269 -1.38 -5.86 17.10
N SER A 270 -1.18 -4.55 17.24
CA SER A 270 -0.82 -3.89 18.52
C SER A 270 -2.00 -3.15 19.15
N MET A 271 -3.09 -2.98 18.40
CA MET A 271 -4.28 -2.23 18.84
C MET A 271 -4.99 -2.95 19.97
N GLN A 272 -5.35 -2.20 21.01
CA GLN A 272 -5.91 -2.72 22.26
C GLN A 272 -5.16 -3.95 22.79
N LYS A 273 -3.82 -3.91 22.75
CA LYS A 273 -2.93 -5.03 23.15
C LYS A 273 -3.18 -6.33 22.36
N GLY A 274 -3.61 -6.23 21.10
CA GLY A 274 -3.84 -7.36 20.20
C GLY A 274 -5.28 -7.86 20.15
N ALA A 275 -6.17 -7.38 21.03
CA ALA A 275 -7.55 -7.85 21.12
C ALA A 275 -8.33 -7.68 19.80
N VAL A 276 -8.11 -6.57 19.09
CA VAL A 276 -8.80 -6.28 17.82
C VAL A 276 -8.42 -7.28 16.74
N PHE A 277 -7.15 -7.68 16.65
CA PHE A 277 -6.72 -8.65 15.66
C PHE A 277 -7.33 -10.03 15.93
N GLU A 278 -7.37 -10.46 17.19
CA GLU A 278 -8.01 -11.72 17.58
C GLU A 278 -9.53 -11.69 17.33
N GLU A 279 -10.20 -10.56 17.58
CA GLU A 279 -11.61 -10.37 17.24
C GLU A 279 -11.86 -10.54 15.75
N VAL A 280 -11.08 -9.85 14.90
CA VAL A 280 -11.20 -9.95 13.43
C VAL A 280 -10.94 -11.39 12.96
N LYS A 281 -9.90 -12.04 13.50
CA LYS A 281 -9.56 -13.43 13.17
C LYS A 281 -10.67 -14.39 13.59
N SER A 282 -11.23 -14.22 14.79
CA SER A 282 -12.36 -15.02 15.30
C SER A 282 -13.61 -14.82 14.44
N ALA A 283 -13.93 -13.57 14.10
CA ALA A 283 -15.06 -13.22 13.26
C ALA A 283 -14.97 -13.88 11.88
N PHE A 284 -13.81 -13.87 11.23
CA PHE A 284 -13.64 -14.54 9.95
C PHE A 284 -13.59 -16.08 10.05
N ASN A 285 -13.00 -16.63 11.12
CA ASN A 285 -13.05 -18.08 11.37
C ASN A 285 -14.49 -18.62 11.49
N SER A 286 -15.45 -17.78 11.88
CA SER A 286 -16.86 -18.20 11.97
C SER A 286 -17.56 -18.35 10.61
N VAL A 287 -16.97 -17.85 9.52
CA VAL A 287 -17.60 -17.81 8.18
C VAL A 287 -16.85 -18.58 7.10
N VAL A 288 -15.64 -19.06 7.41
CA VAL A 288 -14.86 -19.94 6.53
C VAL A 288 -14.25 -21.11 7.29
N PRO A 289 -14.18 -22.30 6.69
CA PRO A 289 -13.61 -23.50 7.32
C PRO A 289 -12.08 -23.48 7.47
N SER A 290 -11.37 -22.61 6.77
CA SER A 290 -9.90 -22.51 6.87
C SER A 290 -9.47 -21.05 6.72
N LEU A 291 -8.74 -20.54 7.72
CA LEU A 291 -8.27 -19.16 7.78
C LEU A 291 -6.78 -19.13 8.13
N GLN A 292 -6.03 -18.31 7.42
CA GLN A 292 -4.60 -18.12 7.63
C GLN A 292 -4.28 -16.64 7.74
N GLY A 293 -3.21 -16.33 8.48
CA GLY A 293 -2.77 -14.95 8.70
C GLY A 293 -1.29 -14.78 8.42
N TRP A 294 -0.94 -13.74 7.68
CA TRP A 294 0.44 -13.39 7.39
C TRP A 294 0.75 -11.95 7.78
N VAL A 295 2.00 -11.71 8.16
CA VAL A 295 2.55 -10.36 8.35
C VAL A 295 3.71 -10.19 7.38
N LEU A 296 3.48 -9.43 6.32
CA LEU A 296 4.43 -9.30 5.21
C LEU A 296 5.12 -7.92 5.26
N ASN A 297 6.44 -7.91 5.05
CA ASN A 297 7.23 -6.68 4.91
C ASN A 297 7.64 -6.52 3.44
N SER A 298 7.18 -5.45 2.79
CA SER A 298 7.32 -5.26 1.34
C SER A 298 8.77 -5.30 0.85
N GLU A 299 9.72 -4.86 1.67
CA GLU A 299 11.16 -4.91 1.37
C GLU A 299 11.71 -6.33 1.23
N ASN A 300 10.97 -7.35 1.67
CA ASN A 300 11.33 -8.76 1.49
C ASN A 300 10.85 -9.32 0.15
N TYR A 301 10.04 -8.56 -0.59
CA TYR A 301 9.36 -8.98 -1.81
C TYR A 301 9.84 -8.18 -3.03
N ALA A 302 11.11 -7.77 -3.02
CA ALA A 302 11.77 -6.99 -4.06
C ALA A 302 11.08 -5.64 -4.37
N ILE A 303 10.52 -4.99 -3.34
CA ILE A 303 9.90 -3.65 -3.42
C ILE A 303 10.78 -2.66 -2.64
N PRO A 304 11.09 -1.47 -3.19
CA PRO A 304 11.98 -0.47 -2.59
C PRO A 304 11.29 0.33 -1.46
N GLN A 305 10.52 -0.35 -0.61
CA GLN A 305 9.81 0.27 0.50
C GLN A 305 9.70 -0.67 1.70
N ARG A 306 10.01 -0.12 2.87
CA ARG A 306 9.76 -0.71 4.18
C ARG A 306 8.31 -0.50 4.58
N ARG A 307 7.44 -1.45 4.25
CA ARG A 307 5.99 -1.39 4.52
C ARG A 307 5.51 -2.75 5.02
N LYS A 308 5.08 -2.77 6.28
CA LYS A 308 4.49 -3.94 6.92
C LYS A 308 2.98 -3.95 6.75
N ARG A 309 2.41 -5.10 6.37
CA ARG A 309 0.98 -5.35 6.20
C ARG A 309 0.56 -6.70 6.77
N VAL A 310 -0.71 -6.77 7.16
CA VAL A 310 -1.35 -7.97 7.68
C VAL A 310 -2.33 -8.44 6.62
N PHE A 311 -2.32 -9.75 6.36
CA PHE A 311 -3.25 -10.39 5.46
C PHE A 311 -3.97 -11.52 6.18
N LEU A 312 -5.27 -11.65 5.96
CA LEU A 312 -6.05 -12.82 6.33
C LEU A 312 -6.61 -13.47 5.06
N ILE A 313 -6.42 -14.78 4.93
CA ILE A 313 -6.79 -15.56 3.75
C ILE A 313 -7.76 -16.64 4.21
N GLY A 314 -9.00 -16.57 3.71
CA GLY A 314 -10.02 -17.56 4.00
C GLY A 314 -10.32 -18.43 2.79
N PHE A 315 -10.52 -19.72 3.01
CA PHE A 315 -10.92 -20.70 1.99
C PHE A 315 -12.27 -21.31 2.34
N SER A 316 -13.12 -21.55 1.34
CA SER A 316 -14.43 -22.20 1.51
C SER A 316 -14.37 -23.70 1.76
N LYS A 317 -13.18 -24.33 1.64
CA LYS A 317 -12.95 -25.76 1.84
C LYS A 317 -12.08 -26.02 3.07
N HIS A 318 -12.37 -27.12 3.77
CA HIS A 318 -11.57 -27.58 4.90
C HIS A 318 -10.17 -28.04 4.47
N GLY A 319 -9.18 -27.83 5.33
CA GLY A 319 -7.83 -28.35 5.15
C GLY A 319 -6.99 -27.58 4.14
N GLU A 320 -7.49 -26.46 3.61
CA GLU A 320 -6.73 -25.61 2.71
C GLU A 320 -5.68 -24.78 3.49
N SER A 321 -4.41 -25.03 3.17
CA SER A 321 -3.27 -24.27 3.67
C SER A 321 -2.53 -23.59 2.51
N LEU A 322 -2.00 -22.38 2.73
CA LEU A 322 -1.25 -21.59 1.76
C LEU A 322 -0.03 -20.99 2.44
N ASP A 323 1.16 -21.36 2.00
CA ASP A 323 2.37 -20.72 2.52
C ASP A 323 2.41 -19.25 2.08
N ALA A 324 2.97 -18.38 2.93
CA ALA A 324 3.25 -17.01 2.52
C ALA A 324 4.23 -17.03 1.33
N PRO A 325 4.17 -16.04 0.41
CA PRO A 325 5.15 -15.94 -0.66
C PRO A 325 6.59 -15.92 -0.10
N PRO A 326 7.55 -16.56 -0.79
CA PRO A 326 8.93 -16.61 -0.32
C PRO A 326 9.56 -15.22 -0.29
N HIS A 327 10.50 -14.99 0.62
CA HIS A 327 11.29 -13.77 0.62
C HIS A 327 12.27 -13.79 -0.56
N LEU A 328 12.19 -12.76 -1.41
CA LEU A 328 13.08 -12.52 -2.55
C LEU A 328 14.28 -11.65 -2.17
N THR A 329 14.08 -10.76 -1.20
CA THR A 329 15.09 -9.80 -0.77
C THR A 329 15.13 -9.65 0.76
N GLN A 330 16.17 -9.00 1.28
CA GLN A 330 16.30 -8.69 2.71
C GLN A 330 17.07 -7.38 2.94
N LEU A 331 16.85 -6.74 4.08
CA LEU A 331 17.66 -5.58 4.49
C LEU A 331 19.10 -6.03 4.80
N LYS A 332 20.10 -5.31 4.26
CA LYS A 332 21.54 -5.62 4.43
C LYS A 332 22.01 -5.79 5.89
N ASN A 333 21.31 -5.17 6.83
CA ASN A 333 21.61 -5.19 8.27
C ASN A 333 20.50 -5.87 9.10
N GLY A 334 19.78 -6.83 8.51
CA GLY A 334 18.73 -7.58 9.18
C GLY A 334 19.29 -8.52 10.25
N LYS A 335 18.49 -8.85 11.28
CA LYS A 335 18.86 -9.80 12.35
C LYS A 335 19.06 -11.25 11.84
N LEU A 336 18.65 -11.53 10.61
CA LEU A 336 18.75 -12.83 9.94
C LEU A 336 19.27 -12.56 8.52
N ASN A 337 20.59 -12.50 8.35
CA ASN A 337 21.21 -12.40 7.03
C ASN A 337 21.27 -13.80 6.42
N ASN A 338 20.32 -14.14 5.54
CA ASN A 338 20.43 -15.34 4.72
C ASN A 338 21.33 -15.01 3.50
N PRO A 339 22.53 -15.60 3.37
CA PRO A 339 23.43 -15.25 2.26
C PRO A 339 22.86 -15.55 0.87
N ASN A 340 21.83 -16.40 0.78
CA ASN A 340 21.15 -16.76 -0.46
C ASN A 340 20.02 -15.79 -0.85
N VAL A 341 19.74 -14.76 -0.03
CA VAL A 341 18.68 -13.77 -0.30
C VAL A 341 19.31 -12.43 -0.68
N LEU A 342 18.91 -11.90 -1.83
CA LEU A 342 19.46 -10.66 -2.38
C LEU A 342 19.17 -9.44 -1.49
N PRO A 343 19.98 -8.38 -1.54
CA PRO A 343 19.68 -7.14 -0.85
C PRO A 343 18.37 -6.50 -1.33
N ALA A 344 17.63 -5.87 -0.42
CA ALA A 344 16.44 -5.10 -0.75
C ALA A 344 16.75 -3.94 -1.71
N ILE A 345 15.82 -3.71 -2.63
CA ILE A 345 15.94 -2.67 -3.67
C ILE A 345 16.01 -1.29 -3.03
N SER A 346 16.97 -0.49 -3.48
CA SER A 346 17.20 0.85 -2.96
C SER A 346 16.35 1.92 -3.64
N VAL A 347 16.23 3.09 -3.00
CA VAL A 347 15.56 4.26 -3.59
C VAL A 347 16.27 4.73 -4.87
N GLU A 348 17.59 4.67 -4.92
CA GLU A 348 18.38 5.03 -6.10
C GLU A 348 18.08 4.10 -7.28
N GLU A 349 18.02 2.79 -7.04
CA GLU A 349 17.64 1.81 -8.06
C GLU A 349 16.23 2.02 -8.59
N ALA A 350 15.33 2.59 -7.77
CA ALA A 350 13.95 2.83 -8.15
C ALA A 350 13.72 4.15 -8.88
N LEU A 351 14.47 5.21 -8.54
CA LEU A 351 14.13 6.59 -8.94
C LEU A 351 15.18 7.30 -9.81
N SER A 352 16.40 6.77 -9.95
CA SER A 352 17.53 7.51 -10.56
C SER A 352 17.38 7.87 -12.05
N ASP A 353 16.47 7.22 -12.78
CA ASP A 353 16.12 7.49 -14.18
C ASP A 353 15.00 8.54 -14.34
N LEU A 354 14.31 8.94 -13.27
CA LEU A 354 13.30 10.00 -13.33
C LEU A 354 13.97 11.38 -13.47
N PRO A 355 13.35 12.32 -14.21
CA PRO A 355 13.85 13.68 -14.30
C PRO A 355 13.78 14.37 -12.93
N ALA A 356 14.69 15.29 -12.68
CA ALA A 356 14.63 16.13 -11.49
C ALA A 356 13.51 17.18 -11.64
N ILE A 357 12.86 17.51 -10.52
CA ILE A 357 11.89 18.59 -10.44
C ILE A 357 12.10 19.39 -9.17
N SER A 358 11.69 20.66 -9.20
CA SER A 358 11.64 21.55 -8.04
C SER A 358 10.40 21.28 -7.19
N HIS A 359 10.37 21.78 -5.96
CA HIS A 359 9.11 21.86 -5.22
C HIS A 359 8.12 22.73 -6.00
N ASN A 360 6.81 22.45 -5.88
CA ASN A 360 5.77 23.13 -6.65
C ASN A 360 5.90 23.01 -8.19
N GLN A 361 6.60 22.00 -8.70
CA GLN A 361 6.70 21.76 -10.14
C GLN A 361 5.87 20.54 -10.56
N ASP A 362 5.27 20.64 -11.74
CA ASP A 362 4.68 19.53 -12.48
C ASP A 362 5.66 19.09 -13.59
N GLY A 363 6.25 17.91 -13.42
CA GLY A 363 7.15 17.29 -14.38
C GLY A 363 6.48 16.25 -15.25
N SER A 364 5.14 16.21 -15.35
CA SER A 364 4.45 15.10 -16.04
C SER A 364 4.73 15.03 -17.54
N SER A 365 5.13 16.14 -18.16
CA SER A 365 5.52 16.23 -19.57
C SER A 365 7.02 16.01 -19.81
N LEU A 366 7.83 15.87 -18.75
CA LEU A 366 9.27 15.65 -18.88
C LEU A 366 9.56 14.23 -19.38
N GLU A 367 10.74 14.06 -19.96
CA GLU A 367 11.27 12.78 -20.38
C GLU A 367 12.13 12.15 -19.28
N TYR A 368 12.33 10.84 -19.36
CA TYR A 368 13.25 10.13 -18.48
C TYR A 368 14.67 10.67 -18.65
N LYS A 369 15.40 10.82 -17.55
CA LYS A 369 16.80 11.28 -17.54
C LYS A 369 17.71 10.30 -18.30
N THR A 370 17.42 9.01 -18.21
CA THR A 370 18.19 7.93 -18.82
C THR A 370 17.26 6.83 -19.35
N SER A 371 17.81 5.88 -20.11
CA SER A 371 17.19 4.56 -20.29
C SER A 371 17.07 3.82 -18.95
N ALA A 372 16.16 2.85 -18.86
CA ALA A 372 16.04 2.00 -17.68
C ALA A 372 17.28 1.11 -17.52
N VAL A 373 18.01 1.28 -16.42
CA VAL A 373 19.23 0.51 -16.13
C VAL A 373 18.91 -0.65 -15.20
N THR A 374 18.14 -0.42 -14.14
CA THR A 374 17.82 -1.44 -13.15
C THR A 374 16.62 -2.28 -13.57
N LEU A 375 16.53 -3.51 -13.07
CA LEU A 375 15.35 -4.36 -13.28
C LEU A 375 14.07 -3.69 -12.76
N TYR A 376 14.17 -2.97 -11.64
CA TYR A 376 13.01 -2.25 -11.09
C TYR A 376 12.56 -1.12 -12.01
N GLN A 377 13.50 -0.37 -12.60
CA GLN A 377 13.17 0.67 -13.56
C GLN A 377 12.47 0.10 -14.78
N LYS A 378 12.99 -1.00 -15.32
CA LYS A 378 12.40 -1.72 -16.45
C LYS A 378 10.98 -2.19 -16.14
N LEU A 379 10.76 -2.75 -14.93
CA LEU A 379 9.43 -3.16 -14.49
C LEU A 379 8.47 -1.96 -14.44
N MET A 380 8.88 -0.88 -13.78
CA MET A 380 8.03 0.31 -13.61
C MET A 380 7.73 0.99 -14.95
N ARG A 381 8.65 0.94 -15.91
CA ARG A 381 8.46 1.48 -17.27
C ARG A 381 7.73 0.53 -18.21
N GLY A 382 7.37 -0.67 -17.76
CA GLY A 382 6.66 -1.68 -18.56
C GLY A 382 7.54 -2.39 -19.59
N GLU A 383 8.87 -2.29 -19.47
CA GLU A 383 9.83 -2.95 -20.37
C GLU A 383 9.96 -4.46 -20.05
N ILE A 384 9.63 -4.88 -18.83
CA ILE A 384 9.55 -6.29 -18.41
C ILE A 384 8.27 -6.53 -17.61
N THR A 385 7.81 -7.78 -17.60
CA THR A 385 6.63 -8.19 -16.82
C THR A 385 6.96 -8.38 -15.32
N PRO A 386 5.96 -8.32 -14.43
CA PRO A 386 6.14 -8.66 -13.01
C PRO A 386 6.70 -10.07 -12.79
N SER A 387 6.28 -11.04 -13.60
CA SER A 387 6.83 -12.41 -13.56
C SER A 387 8.31 -12.42 -13.93
N ALA A 388 8.70 -11.79 -15.05
CA ALA A 388 10.10 -11.70 -15.46
C ALA A 388 10.96 -11.01 -14.39
N TYR A 389 10.43 -9.95 -13.74
CA TYR A 389 11.12 -9.28 -12.63
C TYR A 389 11.34 -10.23 -11.45
N VAL A 390 10.30 -10.89 -10.95
CA VAL A 390 10.39 -11.78 -9.77
C VAL A 390 11.30 -12.98 -10.00
N THR A 391 11.31 -13.57 -11.20
CA THR A 391 12.19 -14.70 -11.54
C THR A 391 13.68 -14.37 -11.44
N ASN A 392 14.09 -13.10 -11.48
CA ASN A 392 15.50 -12.72 -11.27
C ASN A 392 15.95 -12.83 -9.80
N PHE A 393 15.06 -13.16 -8.87
CA PHE A 393 15.34 -13.29 -7.44
C PHE A 393 15.14 -14.72 -6.90
N LEU A 394 14.64 -15.63 -7.75
CA LEU A 394 14.44 -17.05 -7.45
C LEU A 394 15.61 -17.85 -8.02
#